data_AF-A0A848D4Y0-F1
#
_entry.id   AF-A0A848D4Y0-F1
#
_cell.length_a   1.000
_cell.length_b   1.000
_cell.length_c   1.000
_cell.angle_alpha   90.00
_cell.angle_beta   90.00
_cell.angle_gamma   90.00
#
_symmetry.space_group_name_H-M   'P 1'
#
loop_
_entity.id
_entity.type
_entity.pdbx_description
1 polymer ?
#
loop_
_entity_poly.entity_id
_entity_poly.type
_entity_poly.pdbx_seq_one_letter_code
_entity_poly.pdbx_strand_id
1 'polypeptide(L)'
;MIDFNAEVISGYSMGNVVLGRNISEYIDELYSRHKVELKEYSVPDGEVRSAYTLDDTMTIVVDSSGLIFSIGCNQSYTGRYKECLYPGQSMRGIIGLTSRQRIFNGSLIIDDDFGFSFVIPPPYDEIADAMDHMPLDLILNEIYVANFSSWNPNNSGARFLHERKTKR
;
A
#
# COMPACT_ATOMS: atom_id res chain seq x y z
N MET A 1 -3.73 -5.76 19.20
CA MET A 1 -3.64 -7.16 18.73
C MET A 1 -3.69 -7.13 17.22
N ILE A 2 -2.61 -7.55 16.59
CA ILE A 2 -2.50 -7.66 15.13
C ILE A 2 -3.49 -8.73 14.68
N ASP A 3 -4.34 -8.39 13.71
CA ASP A 3 -5.45 -9.26 13.28
C ASP A 3 -5.61 -9.23 11.75
N PHE A 4 -5.35 -10.36 11.10
CA PHE A 4 -5.45 -10.49 9.64
C PHE A 4 -6.88 -10.47 9.09
N ASN A 5 -7.88 -10.33 9.96
CA ASN A 5 -9.29 -10.18 9.59
C ASN A 5 -9.83 -8.77 9.86
N ALA A 6 -9.02 -7.89 10.46
CA ALA A 6 -9.44 -6.53 10.79
C ALA A 6 -9.82 -5.72 9.53
N GLU A 7 -10.69 -4.74 9.69
CA GLU A 7 -11.04 -3.84 8.58
C GLU A 7 -9.80 -3.09 8.08
N VAL A 8 -9.75 -2.89 6.76
CA VAL A 8 -8.76 -2.03 6.12
C VAL A 8 -9.30 -0.61 6.10
N ILE A 9 -8.62 0.32 6.79
CA ILE A 9 -9.02 1.72 6.88
C ILE A 9 -8.05 2.56 6.05
N SER A 10 -8.56 3.11 4.95
CA SER A 10 -7.77 3.89 4.00
C SER A 10 -6.99 5.03 4.69
N GLY A 11 -5.70 5.13 4.37
CA GLY A 11 -4.80 6.16 4.87
C GLY A 11 -4.55 6.12 6.38
N TYR A 12 -4.97 5.05 7.06
CA TYR A 12 -4.95 5.00 8.52
C TYR A 12 -4.43 3.68 9.09
N SER A 13 -5.07 2.54 8.80
CA SER A 13 -4.71 1.28 9.46
C SER A 13 -5.06 0.03 8.66
N MET A 14 -4.30 -1.02 8.91
CA MET A 14 -4.58 -2.38 8.45
C MET A 14 -4.08 -3.36 9.52
N GLY A 15 -4.86 -4.39 9.79
CA GLY A 15 -4.49 -5.40 10.80
C GLY A 15 -4.38 -4.86 12.22
N ASN A 16 -5.12 -3.81 12.56
CA ASN A 16 -4.98 -3.00 13.78
C ASN A 16 -3.60 -2.35 13.98
N VAL A 17 -2.77 -2.29 12.93
CA VAL A 17 -1.54 -1.52 12.88
C VAL A 17 -1.84 -0.17 12.27
N VAL A 18 -1.41 0.91 12.93
CA VAL A 18 -1.78 2.29 12.57
C VAL A 18 -0.58 3.02 11.97
N LEU A 19 -0.81 3.69 10.84
CA LEU A 19 0.17 4.57 10.20
C LEU A 19 0.55 5.73 11.13
N GLY A 20 1.82 6.14 11.09
CA GLY A 20 2.36 7.21 11.92
C GLY A 20 2.58 6.81 13.39
N ARG A 21 2.35 5.55 13.77
CA ARG A 21 2.80 5.01 15.06
C ARG A 21 4.20 4.45 14.95
N ASN A 22 4.86 4.32 16.09
CA ASN A 22 6.17 3.70 16.12
C ASN A 22 6.03 2.18 16.19
N ILE A 23 6.88 1.46 15.45
CA ILE A 23 6.86 -0.01 15.43
C ILE A 23 7.11 -0.65 16.80
N SER A 24 7.82 0.05 17.70
CA SER A 24 8.05 -0.41 19.08
C SER A 24 6.76 -0.68 19.85
N GLU A 25 5.64 -0.03 19.49
CA GLU A 25 4.33 -0.29 20.08
C GLU A 25 3.79 -1.70 19.75
N TYR A 26 4.33 -2.35 18.71
CA TYR A 26 3.89 -3.65 18.20
C TYR A 26 4.96 -4.74 18.30
N ILE A 27 6.23 -4.41 18.59
CA ILE A 27 7.38 -5.34 18.52
C ILE A 27 7.19 -6.59 19.36
N ASP A 28 6.72 -6.46 20.59
CA ASP A 28 6.52 -7.61 21.48
C ASP A 28 5.49 -8.58 20.90
N GLU A 29 4.41 -8.05 20.33
CA GLU A 29 3.37 -8.86 19.70
C GLU A 29 3.89 -9.51 18.41
N LEU A 30 4.57 -8.74 17.57
CA LEU A 30 5.14 -9.20 16.30
C LEU A 30 5.97 -10.47 16.50
N TYR A 31 6.95 -10.42 17.41
CA TYR A 31 7.87 -11.55 17.61
C TYR A 31 7.33 -12.65 18.52
N SER A 32 6.28 -12.41 19.32
CA SER A 32 5.69 -13.45 20.17
C SER A 32 4.61 -14.28 19.47
N ARG A 33 3.99 -13.75 18.42
CA ARG A 33 2.82 -14.38 17.78
C ARG A 33 2.98 -14.73 16.31
N HIS A 34 3.94 -14.10 15.63
CA HIS A 34 4.10 -14.25 14.19
C HIS A 34 5.50 -14.72 13.82
N LYS A 35 5.61 -15.44 12.71
CA LYS A 35 6.88 -15.62 12.02
C LYS A 35 7.22 -14.29 11.34
N VAL A 36 8.29 -13.65 11.78
CA VAL A 36 8.72 -12.34 11.26
C VAL A 36 9.93 -12.50 10.33
N GLU A 37 9.80 -11.97 9.11
CA GLU A 37 10.92 -11.77 8.19
C GLU A 37 11.22 -10.27 8.09
N LEU A 38 12.46 -9.89 8.41
CA LEU A 38 12.91 -8.49 8.34
C LEU A 38 13.79 -8.30 7.11
N LYS A 39 13.44 -7.32 6.26
CA LYS A 39 14.26 -6.87 5.15
C LYS A 39 14.54 -5.39 5.26
N GLU A 40 15.80 -5.01 5.09
CA GLU A 40 16.21 -3.62 5.01
C GLU A 40 16.55 -3.26 3.57
N TYR A 41 16.19 -2.05 3.15
CA TYR A 41 16.52 -1.56 1.83
C TYR A 41 16.83 -0.07 1.89
N SER A 42 17.82 0.32 1.09
CA SER A 42 18.20 1.72 0.91
C SER A 42 17.39 2.31 -0.22
N VAL A 43 16.75 3.45 0.03
CA VAL A 43 16.10 4.25 -1.01
C VAL A 43 17.09 5.27 -1.59
N PRO A 44 16.85 5.81 -2.80
CA PRO A 44 17.80 6.66 -3.52
C PRO A 44 18.24 7.95 -2.81
N ASP A 45 17.49 8.39 -1.80
CA ASP A 45 17.84 9.55 -0.96
C ASP A 45 18.79 9.20 0.20
N GLY A 46 19.20 7.93 0.32
CA GLY A 46 20.11 7.43 1.35
C GLY A 46 19.42 6.99 2.64
N GLU A 47 18.09 7.12 2.74
CA GLU A 47 17.33 6.59 3.87
C GLU A 47 17.31 5.05 3.83
N VAL A 48 17.44 4.42 5.00
CA VAL A 48 17.21 2.99 5.18
C VAL A 48 15.81 2.77 5.70
N ARG A 49 15.09 1.86 5.05
CA ARG A 49 13.74 1.43 5.43
C ARG A 49 13.75 -0.03 5.80
N SER A 50 12.90 -0.38 6.73
CA SER A 50 12.76 -1.75 7.23
C SER A 50 11.35 -2.25 6.97
N ALA A 51 11.24 -3.44 6.39
CA ALA A 51 9.99 -4.14 6.15
C ALA A 51 9.92 -5.38 7.04
N TYR A 52 8.90 -5.44 7.90
CA TYR A 52 8.55 -6.58 8.74
C TYR A 52 7.40 -7.34 8.08
N THR A 53 7.69 -8.49 7.49
CA THR A 53 6.68 -9.37 6.90
C THR A 53 6.29 -10.45 7.90
N LEU A 54 5.00 -10.57 8.17
CA LEU A 54 4.40 -11.43 9.19
C LEU A 54 3.65 -12.57 8.52
N ASP A 55 4.05 -13.80 8.84
CA ASP A 55 3.44 -15.04 8.35
C ASP A 55 3.23 -15.04 6.83
N ASP A 56 4.13 -14.40 6.08
CA ASP A 56 4.02 -14.21 4.62
C ASP A 56 2.66 -13.63 4.19
N THR A 57 2.03 -12.80 5.03
CA THR A 57 0.65 -12.31 4.85
C THR A 57 0.58 -10.79 4.88
N MET A 58 1.16 -10.16 5.90
CA MET A 58 1.12 -8.72 6.10
C MET A 58 2.54 -8.15 6.22
N THR A 59 2.82 -7.02 5.57
CA THR A 59 4.11 -6.33 5.61
C THR A 59 3.93 -4.95 6.21
N ILE A 60 4.67 -4.65 7.27
CA ILE A 60 4.72 -3.34 7.91
C ILE A 60 6.04 -2.68 7.53
N VAL A 61 5.98 -1.49 6.94
CA VAL A 61 7.16 -0.77 6.49
C VAL A 61 7.37 0.48 7.34
N VAL A 62 8.59 0.63 7.84
CA VAL A 62 8.98 1.72 8.73
C VAL A 62 10.18 2.49 8.18
N ASP A 63 10.23 3.77 8.54
CA ASP A 63 11.39 4.61 8.29
C ASP A 63 12.51 4.36 9.31
N SER A 64 13.62 5.07 9.15
CA SER A 64 14.79 4.96 10.03
C SER A 64 14.53 5.34 11.50
N SER A 65 13.43 6.05 11.79
CA SER A 65 12.99 6.37 13.16
C SER A 65 12.04 5.31 13.75
N GLY A 66 11.67 4.31 12.95
CA GLY A 66 10.68 3.29 13.30
C GLY A 66 9.24 3.73 13.09
N LEU A 67 8.98 4.85 12.40
CA LEU A 67 7.64 5.31 12.09
C LEU A 67 7.04 4.47 10.97
N ILE A 68 5.85 3.92 11.20
CA ILE A 68 5.14 3.12 10.21
C ILE A 68 4.55 4.06 9.16
N PHE A 69 4.97 3.94 7.90
CA PHE A 69 4.46 4.80 6.82
C PHE A 69 3.70 4.03 5.74
N SER A 70 3.78 2.70 5.72
CA SER A 70 3.06 1.85 4.79
C SER A 70 2.78 0.48 5.40
N ILE A 71 1.58 -0.06 5.15
CA ILE A 71 1.18 -1.41 5.55
C ILE A 71 0.57 -2.09 4.34
N GLY A 72 1.12 -3.24 3.95
CA GLY A 72 0.63 -4.04 2.84
C GLY A 72 0.17 -5.42 3.28
N CYS A 73 -0.68 -6.07 2.49
CA CYS A 73 -1.02 -7.46 2.69
C CYS A 73 -1.35 -8.15 1.37
N ASN A 74 -1.34 -9.49 1.40
CA ASN A 74 -1.73 -10.32 0.28
C ASN A 74 -3.04 -11.08 0.51
N GLN A 75 -3.41 -11.96 -0.43
CA GLN A 75 -4.66 -12.74 -0.43
C GLN A 75 -4.91 -13.63 0.80
N SER A 76 -3.92 -13.85 1.66
CA SER A 76 -4.10 -14.55 2.94
C SER A 76 -4.76 -13.65 4.01
N TYR A 77 -4.76 -12.34 3.81
CA TYR A 77 -5.48 -11.38 4.65
C TYR A 77 -6.96 -11.35 4.26
N THR A 78 -7.85 -11.53 5.23
CA THR A 78 -9.30 -11.68 4.96
C THR A 78 -10.11 -10.41 5.25
N GLY A 79 -9.49 -9.46 5.96
CA GLY A 79 -10.05 -8.15 6.21
C GLY A 79 -10.25 -7.36 4.92
N ARG A 80 -11.18 -6.41 4.93
CA ARG A 80 -11.67 -5.74 3.73
C ARG A 80 -11.70 -4.23 3.88
N TYR A 81 -11.51 -3.53 2.76
CA TYR A 81 -11.76 -2.10 2.63
C TYR A 81 -13.20 -1.89 2.14
N LYS A 82 -13.97 -1.02 2.81
CA LYS A 82 -15.39 -0.75 2.51
C LYS A 82 -16.23 -2.03 2.39
N GLU A 83 -15.90 -3.06 3.17
CA GLU A 83 -16.54 -4.39 3.20
C GLU A 83 -16.48 -5.22 1.90
N CYS A 84 -16.09 -4.62 0.77
CA CYS A 84 -16.20 -5.23 -0.56
C CYS A 84 -14.87 -5.37 -1.30
N LEU A 85 -13.81 -4.70 -0.86
CA LEU A 85 -12.52 -4.70 -1.54
C LEU A 85 -11.45 -5.43 -0.72
N TYR A 86 -10.73 -6.35 -1.35
CA TYR A 86 -9.79 -7.26 -0.70
C TYR A 86 -8.77 -7.84 -1.70
N PRO A 87 -7.59 -8.26 -1.24
CA PRO A 87 -6.59 -8.89 -2.10
C PRO A 87 -7.11 -10.22 -2.67
N GLY A 88 -6.74 -10.54 -3.91
CA GLY A 88 -7.22 -11.72 -4.64
C GLY A 88 -8.48 -11.45 -5.47
N GLN A 89 -8.93 -10.21 -5.57
CA GLN A 89 -10.01 -9.82 -6.48
C GLN A 89 -9.54 -9.68 -7.92
N SER A 90 -10.41 -10.06 -8.86
CA SER A 90 -10.21 -9.76 -10.27
C SER A 90 -10.44 -8.29 -10.57
N MET A 91 -9.72 -7.75 -11.57
CA MET A 91 -9.92 -6.40 -12.10
C MET A 91 -11.40 -6.14 -12.46
N ARG A 92 -12.09 -7.11 -13.08
CA ARG A 92 -13.54 -7.03 -13.35
C ARG A 92 -14.36 -6.82 -12.10
N GLY A 93 -14.06 -7.55 -11.03
CA GLY A 93 -14.74 -7.42 -9.75
C GLY A 93 -14.56 -6.03 -9.15
N ILE A 94 -13.32 -5.52 -9.18
CA ILE A 94 -12.99 -4.18 -8.68
C ILE A 94 -13.72 -3.11 -9.49
N ILE A 95 -13.69 -3.16 -10.82
CA ILE A 95 -14.41 -2.24 -11.70
C ILE A 95 -15.92 -2.26 -11.43
N GLY A 96 -16.49 -3.44 -11.18
CA GLY A 96 -17.91 -3.58 -10.86
C GLY A 96 -18.33 -2.99 -9.51
N LEU A 97 -17.37 -2.77 -8.60
CA LEU A 97 -17.60 -2.26 -7.24
C LEU A 97 -17.19 -0.79 -7.03
N THR A 98 -16.51 -0.19 -8.00
CA THR A 98 -15.91 1.14 -7.86
C THR A 98 -16.31 2.05 -9.02
N SER A 99 -16.36 3.35 -8.77
CA SER A 99 -16.79 4.36 -9.76
C SER A 99 -15.65 4.81 -10.66
N ARG A 100 -14.41 4.78 -10.17
CA ARG A 100 -13.23 5.25 -10.91
C ARG A 100 -12.00 4.42 -10.58
N GLN A 101 -11.18 4.13 -11.59
CA GLN A 101 -9.89 3.45 -11.44
C GLN A 101 -8.83 4.22 -12.20
N ARG A 102 -7.66 4.43 -11.59
CA ARG A 102 -6.52 5.13 -12.19
C ARG A 102 -5.23 4.45 -11.78
N ILE A 103 -4.27 4.43 -12.68
CA ILE A 103 -2.98 3.82 -12.41
C ILE A 103 -1.96 4.90 -12.08
N PHE A 104 -1.19 4.67 -11.02
CA PHE A 104 -0.10 5.52 -10.58
C PHE A 104 1.04 4.63 -10.07
N ASN A 105 2.24 4.77 -10.64
CA ASN A 105 3.45 4.10 -10.15
C ASN A 105 3.25 2.58 -9.90
N GLY A 106 2.68 1.86 -10.87
CA GLY A 106 2.40 0.42 -10.75
C GLY A 106 1.27 0.06 -9.77
N SER A 107 0.47 1.02 -9.33
CA SER A 107 -0.63 0.82 -8.39
C SER A 107 -1.97 1.27 -8.97
N LEU A 108 -3.04 0.53 -8.66
CA LEU A 108 -4.41 0.92 -8.97
C LEU A 108 -5.00 1.72 -7.80
N ILE A 109 -5.30 2.99 -8.06
CA ILE A 109 -6.06 3.88 -7.18
C ILE A 109 -7.52 3.86 -7.59
N ILE A 110 -8.40 3.66 -6.60
CA ILE A 110 -9.85 3.56 -6.79
C ILE A 110 -10.56 4.77 -6.20
N ASP A 111 -11.59 5.25 -6.87
CA ASP A 111 -12.47 6.35 -6.42
C ASP A 111 -11.73 7.61 -5.94
N ASP A 112 -10.53 7.85 -6.48
CA ASP A 112 -9.62 8.93 -6.09
C ASP A 112 -9.23 8.90 -4.60
N ASP A 113 -9.31 7.72 -3.97
CA ASP A 113 -8.84 7.49 -2.61
C ASP A 113 -7.34 7.16 -2.60
N PHE A 114 -6.55 8.14 -2.17
CA PHE A 114 -5.10 8.04 -2.08
C PHE A 114 -4.60 7.50 -0.72
N GLY A 115 -5.47 6.89 0.08
CA GLY A 115 -5.08 6.18 1.30
C GLY A 115 -5.00 4.65 1.14
N PHE A 116 -5.45 4.13 0.00
CA PHE A 116 -5.54 2.70 -0.30
C PHE A 116 -5.15 2.45 -1.76
N SER A 117 -4.47 1.34 -2.03
CA SER A 117 -4.16 0.92 -3.41
C SER A 117 -4.14 -0.59 -3.56
N PHE A 118 -4.40 -1.06 -4.78
CA PHE A 118 -3.98 -2.40 -5.21
C PHE A 118 -2.63 -2.32 -5.91
N VAL A 119 -1.78 -3.33 -5.73
CA VAL A 119 -0.55 -3.50 -6.51
C VAL A 119 -0.91 -4.16 -7.83
N ILE A 120 -0.44 -3.58 -8.93
CA ILE A 120 -0.55 -4.21 -10.24
C ILE A 120 0.62 -5.20 -10.36
N PRO A 121 0.37 -6.48 -10.68
CA PRO A 121 1.45 -7.45 -10.81
C PRO A 121 2.20 -7.27 -12.14
N PRO A 122 3.51 -7.61 -12.18
CA PRO A 122 4.23 -7.76 -13.43
C PRO A 122 3.57 -8.74 -14.40
N PRO A 123 3.66 -8.53 -15.72
CA PRO A 123 4.35 -7.41 -16.39
C PRO A 123 3.50 -6.14 -16.55
N TYR A 124 2.33 -6.06 -15.92
CA TYR A 124 1.36 -4.99 -16.18
C TYR A 124 1.67 -3.69 -15.43
N ASP A 125 2.52 -3.73 -14.42
CA ASP A 125 2.93 -2.59 -13.60
C ASP A 125 3.74 -1.54 -14.37
N GLU A 126 4.41 -1.96 -15.45
CA GLU A 126 5.22 -1.07 -16.31
C GLU A 126 4.44 -0.48 -17.51
N ILE A 127 3.31 -1.07 -17.90
CA ILE A 127 2.61 -0.78 -19.17
C ILE A 127 1.56 0.35 -19.02
N ALA A 128 1.49 0.96 -17.84
CA ALA A 128 0.21 1.21 -17.20
C ALA A 128 -0.29 2.66 -17.23
N ASP A 129 -0.08 3.42 -18.30
CA ASP A 129 -0.76 4.72 -18.47
C ASP A 129 -2.21 4.55 -18.95
N ALA A 130 -2.60 3.36 -19.44
CA ALA A 130 -3.93 3.09 -19.99
C ALA A 130 -4.62 1.86 -19.35
N MET A 131 -5.72 2.11 -18.64
CA MET A 131 -6.60 1.06 -18.09
C MET A 131 -7.16 0.10 -19.16
N ASP A 132 -7.28 0.57 -20.41
CA ASP A 132 -7.92 -0.16 -21.51
C ASP A 132 -7.20 -1.45 -21.92
N HIS A 133 -5.94 -1.62 -21.53
CA HIS A 133 -5.14 -2.80 -21.82
C HIS A 133 -5.08 -3.80 -20.67
N MET A 134 -5.71 -3.51 -19.53
CA MET A 134 -5.69 -4.40 -18.37
C MET A 134 -6.64 -5.58 -18.57
N PRO A 135 -6.16 -6.84 -18.47
CA PRO A 135 -7.02 -8.00 -18.53
C PRO A 135 -8.05 -7.96 -17.40
N LEU A 136 -9.33 -8.14 -17.74
CA LEU A 136 -10.43 -8.10 -16.76
C LEU A 136 -10.39 -9.27 -15.76
N ASP A 137 -9.75 -10.37 -16.13
CA ASP A 137 -9.50 -11.54 -15.28
C ASP A 137 -8.19 -11.46 -14.50
N LEU A 138 -7.39 -10.38 -14.66
CA LEU A 138 -6.20 -10.16 -13.86
C LEU A 138 -6.56 -10.11 -12.37
N ILE A 139 -5.88 -10.92 -11.57
CA ILE A 139 -6.07 -10.97 -10.12
C ILE A 139 -5.06 -10.05 -9.44
N LEU A 140 -5.56 -9.12 -8.61
CA LEU A 140 -4.73 -8.22 -7.81
C LEU A 140 -4.58 -8.79 -6.40
N ASN A 141 -3.47 -9.47 -6.15
CA ASN A 141 -3.22 -10.24 -4.93
C ASN A 141 -2.73 -9.41 -3.76
N GLU A 142 -2.37 -8.16 -3.97
CA GLU A 142 -1.74 -7.32 -2.95
C GLU A 142 -2.43 -5.96 -2.88
N ILE A 143 -2.58 -5.47 -1.65
CA ILE A 143 -3.10 -4.14 -1.34
C ILE A 143 -2.17 -3.43 -0.35
N TYR A 144 -2.22 -2.10 -0.37
CA TYR A 144 -1.49 -1.26 0.57
C TYR A 144 -2.37 -0.15 1.16
N VAL A 145 -2.09 0.19 2.42
CA VAL A 145 -2.55 1.39 3.10
C VAL A 145 -1.33 2.26 3.41
N ALA A 146 -1.32 3.47 2.84
CA ALA A 146 -0.27 4.47 3.02
C ALA A 146 -0.82 5.87 2.66
N ASN A 147 0.03 6.91 2.70
CA ASN A 147 -0.33 8.23 2.20
C ASN A 147 0.20 8.44 0.77
N PHE A 148 -0.68 8.27 -0.22
CA PHE A 148 -0.38 8.48 -1.65
C PHE A 148 -0.81 9.84 -2.18
N SER A 149 -1.15 10.80 -1.29
CA SER A 149 -1.72 12.10 -1.69
C SER A 149 -0.83 12.92 -2.63
N SER A 150 0.48 12.66 -2.68
CA SER A 150 1.41 13.28 -3.62
C SER A 150 1.18 12.88 -5.08
N TRP A 151 0.49 11.76 -5.32
CA TRP A 151 0.13 11.28 -6.66
C TRP A 151 -1.15 11.95 -7.19
N ASN A 152 -1.88 12.65 -6.32
CA ASN A 152 -3.11 13.31 -6.73
C ASN A 152 -2.78 14.53 -7.61
N PRO A 153 -3.19 14.55 -8.90
CA PRO A 153 -2.89 15.66 -9.81
C PRO A 153 -3.55 16.98 -9.39
N ASN A 154 -4.60 16.93 -8.57
CA ASN A 154 -5.27 18.11 -8.04
C ASN A 154 -4.60 18.65 -6.75
N ASN A 155 -3.63 17.92 -6.19
CA ASN A 155 -2.90 18.34 -5.02
C ASN A 155 -1.76 19.28 -5.45
N SER A 156 -2.09 20.57 -5.55
CA SER A 156 -1.21 21.66 -6.02
C SER A 156 0.04 21.89 -5.15
N GLY A 157 0.21 21.16 -4.04
CA GLY A 157 1.43 21.18 -3.22
C GLY A 157 2.65 20.49 -3.84
N ALA A 158 2.47 19.59 -4.82
CA ALA A 158 3.59 18.84 -5.41
C ALA A 158 4.36 19.62 -6.49
N ARG A 159 3.77 20.67 -7.09
CA ARG A 159 4.42 21.47 -8.14
C ARG A 159 5.60 22.33 -7.65
N PHE A 160 5.69 22.62 -6.34
CA PHE A 160 6.70 23.55 -5.83
C PHE A 160 8.02 22.92 -5.36
N LEU A 161 8.12 21.59 -5.30
CA LEU A 161 9.36 20.91 -4.90
C LEU A 161 10.28 20.58 -6.06
N HIS A 162 9.77 20.47 -7.30
CA HIS A 162 10.60 20.17 -8.47
C HIS A 162 11.33 21.40 -9.02
N GLU A 163 10.78 22.61 -8.87
CA GLU A 163 11.42 23.85 -9.35
C GLU A 163 12.58 24.36 -8.47
N ARG A 164 12.73 23.84 -7.24
CA ARG A 164 13.84 24.23 -6.36
C ARG A 164 15.11 23.39 -6.53
N LYS A 165 15.06 22.27 -7.26
CA LYS A 165 16.24 21.41 -7.51
C LYS A 165 16.98 21.71 -8.82
N THR A 166 16.45 22.56 -9.69
CA THR A 166 17.08 22.94 -10.98
C THR A 166 17.69 24.35 -11.00
N LYS A 167 17.80 25.02 -9.84
CA LYS A 167 18.60 26.24 -9.68
C LYS A 167 19.61 26.08 -8.55
N ARG A 168 20.73 25.43 -8.85
CA ARG A 168 22.04 25.72 -8.26
C ARG A 168 23.14 25.27 -9.21
#